data_AF-X1LMR2-F1
#
_entry.id   AF-X1LMR2-F1
#
_cell.length_a   1.000
_cell.length_b   1.000
_cell.length_c   1.000
_cell.angle_alpha   90.00
_cell.angle_beta   90.00
_cell.angle_gamma   90.00
#
_symmetry.space_group_name_H-M   'P 1'
#
loop_
_entity.id
_entity.type
_entity.pdbx_description
1 polymer ?
#
loop_
_entity_poly.entity_id
_entity_poly.type
_entity_poly.pdbx_seq_one_letter_code
_entity_poly.pdbx_strand_id
1 'polypeptide(L)' 'YNFPPFSTGETGFLRGPKRREIGHGALAEKALLPVIPNENEFPYTLRIVSEILESNGSTSMASVCASSLALMDTGVPIK' A
#
# COMPACT_ATOMS: atom_id res chain seq x y z
N TYR A 1 1.05 -4.81 -0.62
CA TYR A 1 2.40 -4.25 -0.78
C TYR A 1 3.25 -5.33 -1.40
N ASN A 2 3.69 -5.11 -2.63
CA ASN A 2 4.42 -6.11 -3.41
C ASN A 2 5.76 -5.51 -3.83
N PHE A 3 6.84 -6.26 -3.61
CA PHE A 3 8.21 -5.81 -3.86
C PHE A 3 8.92 -6.79 -4.81
N PRO A 4 8.67 -6.71 -6.12
CA PRO A 4 9.28 -7.61 -7.09
C PRO A 4 10.78 -7.33 -7.25
N PRO A 5 11.60 -8.33 -7.64
CA PRO A 5 13.05 -8.17 -7.80
C PRO A 5 13.45 -7.07 -8.79
N PHE A 6 12.65 -6.88 -9.86
CA PHE A 6 12.95 -5.86 -10.87
C PHE A 6 12.91 -4.44 -10.31
N SER A 7 12.25 -4.21 -9.17
CA SER A 7 12.14 -2.88 -8.56
C SER A 7 13.48 -2.30 -8.10
N THR A 8 14.49 -3.15 -7.94
CA THR A 8 15.87 -2.74 -7.65
C THR A 8 16.83 -3.08 -8.79
N GLY A 9 16.30 -3.41 -9.98
CA GLY A 9 17.10 -3.86 -11.12
C GLY A 9 17.69 -5.27 -10.95
N GLU A 10 17.19 -6.06 -10.01
CA GLU A 10 17.67 -7.42 -9.74
C GLU A 10 16.79 -8.48 -10.41
N THR A 11 17.40 -9.61 -10.78
CA THR A 11 16.67 -10.81 -11.17
C THR A 11 16.37 -11.67 -9.95
N GLY A 12 15.20 -12.29 -9.89
CA GLY A 12 14.89 -13.24 -8.82
C GLY A 12 13.57 -13.99 -9.04
N PHE A 13 13.40 -15.09 -8.33
CA PHE A 13 12.14 -15.84 -8.36
C PHE A 13 11.04 -15.08 -7.66
N LEU A 14 9.88 -14.99 -8.32
CA LEU A 14 8.64 -14.56 -7.67
C LEU A 14 8.18 -15.68 -6.73
N ARG A 15 8.04 -15.34 -5.45
CA ARG A 15 7.55 -16.22 -4.39
C ARG A 15 6.36 -15.55 -3.70
N GLY A 16 5.79 -16.20 -2.69
CA GLY A 16 4.85 -15.56 -1.77
C GLY A 16 5.49 -14.36 -1.04
N PRO A 17 4.67 -13.54 -0.38
CA PRO A 17 5.12 -12.28 0.21
C PRO A 17 6.19 -12.51 1.27
N LYS A 18 7.30 -11.78 1.15
CA LYS A 18 8.41 -11.85 2.12
C LYS A 18 8.00 -11.18 3.44
N ARG A 19 8.70 -11.51 4.53
CA ARG A 19 8.48 -10.87 5.85
C ARG A 19 8.50 -9.33 5.80
N ARG A 20 9.41 -8.75 4.99
CA ARG A 20 9.51 -7.30 4.78
C ARG A 20 8.26 -6.73 4.09
N GLU A 21 7.75 -7.41 3.08
CA GLU A 21 6.55 -6.97 2.35
C GLU A 21 5.32 -6.97 3.25
N ILE A 22 5.17 -7.99 4.10
CA ILE A 22 4.13 -8.06 5.12
C ILE A 22 4.27 -6.89 6.12
N GLY A 23 5.48 -6.67 6.63
CA GLY A 23 5.74 -5.58 7.58
C GLY A 23 5.47 -4.19 7.01
N HIS A 24 5.88 -3.94 5.76
CA HIS A 24 5.62 -2.67 5.08
C HIS A 24 4.15 -2.49 4.72
N GLY A 25 3.46 -3.56 4.32
CA GLY A 25 2.01 -3.54 4.10
C GLY A 25 1.25 -3.17 5.38
N ALA A 26 1.58 -3.81 6.50
CA ALA A 26 0.96 -3.51 7.79
C ALA A 26 1.28 -2.08 8.29
N LEU A 27 2.48 -1.56 8.00
CA LEU A 27 2.82 -0.17 8.33
C LEU A 27 1.97 0.81 7.53
N ALA A 28 1.85 0.60 6.21
CA ALA A 28 1.05 1.47 5.35
C ALA A 28 -0.44 1.43 5.71
N GLU A 29 -0.97 0.23 6.00
CA GLU A 29 -2.33 0.05 6.49
C GLU A 29 -2.56 0.83 7.80
N LYS A 30 -1.69 0.64 8.80
CA LYS A 30 -1.79 1.36 10.08
C LYS A 30 -1.71 2.88 9.94
N ALA A 31 -0.95 3.39 8.97
CA ALA A 31 -0.86 4.82 8.70
C ALA A 31 -2.16 5.40 8.11
N LEU A 32 -2.94 4.60 7.37
CA LEU A 32 -4.18 5.03 6.73
C LEU A 32 -5.40 4.84 7.63
N LEU A 33 -5.40 3.85 8.54
CA LEU A 33 -6.52 3.58 9.46
C LEU A 33 -7.12 4.83 10.13
N PRO A 34 -6.34 5.83 10.59
CA PRO A 34 -6.90 7.03 11.23
C PRO A 34 -7.78 7.90 10.32
N VAL A 35 -7.62 7.81 8.98
CA VAL A 35 -8.35 8.64 8.01
C VAL A 35 -9.46 7.87 7.28
N ILE A 36 -9.56 6.55 7.48
CA ILE A 36 -10.61 5.74 6.86
C ILE A 36 -11.99 6.05 7.51
N PRO A 37 -13.06 6.24 6.71
CA PRO A 37 -14.39 6.48 7.23
C PRO A 37 -14.96 5.28 8.00
N ASN A 38 -15.95 5.53 8.86
CA ASN A 38 -16.65 4.46 9.54
C ASN A 38 -17.55 3.69 8.56
N GLU A 39 -17.81 2.41 8.85
CA GLU A 39 -18.68 1.55 8.03
C GLU A 39 -20.10 2.14 7.86
N ASN A 40 -20.62 2.83 8.87
CA ASN A 40 -21.92 3.50 8.81
C ASN A 40 -21.95 4.69 7.82
N GLU A 41 -20.79 5.32 7.57
CA GLU A 41 -20.66 6.47 6.65
C GLU A 41 -20.34 5.99 5.23
N PHE A 42 -19.56 4.90 5.11
CA PHE A 42 -19.12 4.35 3.83
C PHE A 42 -19.10 2.81 3.90
N PRO A 43 -20.22 2.12 3.62
CA PRO A 43 -20.40 0.68 3.86
C PRO A 43 -19.77 -0.18 2.76
N TYR A 44 -18.48 -0.01 2.51
CA TYR A 44 -17.71 -0.74 1.51
C TYR A 44 -16.45 -1.34 2.12
N THR A 45 -16.12 -2.57 1.72
CA THR A 45 -14.81 -3.14 2.01
C THR A 45 -13.76 -2.47 1.13
N LEU A 46 -12.74 -1.87 1.75
CA LEU A 46 -11.62 -1.26 1.05
C LEU A 46 -10.46 -2.25 0.92
N ARG A 47 -9.92 -2.39 -0.29
CA ARG A 47 -8.70 -3.17 -0.55
C ARG A 47 -7.75 -2.36 -1.41
N ILE A 48 -6.56 -2.09 -0.88
CA ILE A 48 -5.51 -1.35 -1.60
C ILE A 48 -4.31 -2.26 -1.82
N VAL A 49 -3.75 -2.22 -3.02
CA VAL A 49 -2.52 -2.94 -3.39
C VAL A 49 -1.51 -1.92 -3.91
N SER A 50 -0.38 -1.81 -3.21
CA SER A 50 0.76 -1.02 -3.67
C SER A 50 1.80 -1.93 -4.33
N GLU A 51 2.07 -1.68 -5.61
CA GLU A 51 3.12 -2.33 -6.39
C GLU A 51 4.36 -1.42 -6.43
N ILE A 52 5.50 -1.92 -5.97
CA ILE A 52 6.74 -1.15 -6.03
C ILE A 52 7.41 -1.40 -7.38
N LEU A 53 7.35 -0.41 -8.26
CA LEU A 53 7.94 -0.50 -9.60
C LEU A 53 9.44 -0.19 -9.61
N GLU A 54 9.87 0.72 -8.74
CA GLU A 54 11.26 1.12 -8.54
C GLU A 54 11.51 1.40 -7.05
N SER A 55 12.74 1.18 -6.58
CA SER A 55 13.09 1.34 -5.18
C SER A 55 14.52 1.84 -5.00
N ASN A 56 14.66 3.08 -4.56
CA ASN A 56 15.90 3.62 -3.98
C ASN A 56 15.63 4.50 -2.73
N GLY A 57 14.54 4.21 -2.03
CA GLY A 57 14.08 5.01 -0.89
C GLY A 57 13.00 4.30 -0.06
N SER A 58 12.29 5.07 0.76
CA SER A 58 11.24 4.53 1.63
C SER A 58 9.97 4.20 0.85
N THR A 59 9.94 3.00 0.29
CA THR A 59 8.80 2.50 -0.49
C THR A 59 7.55 2.25 0.35
N SER A 60 7.70 2.07 1.67
CA SER A 60 6.57 2.02 2.61
C SER A 60 5.87 3.39 2.72
N MET A 61 6.63 4.48 2.84
CA MET A 61 6.05 5.84 2.85
C MET A 61 5.51 6.23 1.47
N ALA A 62 6.18 5.83 0.38
CA ALA A 62 5.63 5.99 -0.96
C ALA A 62 4.28 5.26 -1.12
N SER A 63 4.15 4.07 -0.53
CA SER A 63 2.87 3.32 -0.52
C SER A 63 1.77 4.04 0.26
N VAL A 64 2.09 4.74 1.36
CA VAL A 64 1.12 5.57 2.09
C VAL A 64 0.62 6.70 1.20
N CYS A 65 1.53 7.48 0.60
CA CYS A 65 1.16 8.58 -0.29
C CYS A 65 0.32 8.10 -1.49
N ALA A 66 0.75 7.03 -2.16
CA ALA A 66 0.03 6.46 -3.30
C ALA A 66 -1.36 5.94 -2.91
N SER A 67 -1.49 5.32 -1.73
CA SER A 67 -2.77 4.84 -1.23
C SER A 67 -3.73 5.99 -0.90
N SER A 68 -3.23 7.10 -0.33
CA SER A 68 -4.04 8.31 -0.13
C SER A 68 -4.55 8.88 -1.46
N LEU A 69 -3.70 8.93 -2.49
CA LEU A 69 -4.12 9.34 -3.84
C LEU A 69 -5.20 8.42 -4.41
N ALA A 70 -5.03 7.10 -4.28
CA ALA A 70 -6.01 6.13 -4.76
C ALA A 70 -7.36 6.22 -4.01
N LEU A 71 -7.34 6.49 -2.70
CA LEU A 71 -8.55 6.72 -1.92
C LEU A 71 -9.31 7.97 -2.37
N MET A 72 -8.58 9.05 -2.66
CA MET A 72 -9.18 10.28 -3.21
C MET A 72 -9.76 10.06 -4.61
N ASP A 73 -9.04 9.35 -5.47
CA ASP A 73 -9.47 9.05 -6.85
C ASP A 73 -10.73 8.17 -6.88
N THR A 74 -10.84 7.23 -5.95
CA THR A 74 -12.00 6.32 -5.84
C THR A 74 -13.19 6.92 -5.09
N GLY A 75 -13.09 8.18 -4.65
CA GLY A 75 -14.18 8.89 -3.97
C GLY A 75 -14.44 8.41 -2.54
N VAL A 76 -13.48 7.75 -1.90
CA VAL A 76 -13.61 7.39 -0.48
C VAL A 76 -13.56 8.67 0.36
N PRO A 77 -14.55 8.92 1.24
CA PRO A 77 -14.61 10.14 2.05
C PRO A 77 -13.61 10.07 3.23
N ILE A 78 -12.32 10.14 2.93
CA ILE A 78 -11.23 10.15 3.92
C ILE A 78 -11.15 11.50 4.65
N LYS A 79 -10.70 11.48 5.91
CA LYS A 79 -10.57 12.67 6.78
C LYS A 79 -9.21 13.36 6.69
#